data_AF-A0A8M1GQ22-F1
#
_entry.id   AF-A0A8M1GQ22-F1
#
_cell.length_a   1.000
_cell.length_b   1.000
_cell.length_c   1.000
_cell.angle_alpha   90.00
_cell.angle_beta   90.00
_cell.angle_gamma   90.00
#
_symmetry.space_group_name_H-M   'P 1'
#
loop_
_entity.id
_entity.type
_entity.pdbx_description
1 polymer ?
#
loop_
_entity_poly.entity_id
_entity_poly.type
_entity_poly.pdbx_seq_one_letter_code
_entity_poly.pdbx_strand_id
1 'polypeptide(L)'
;MEKANWSFPVAGFILLGLSAYPRLEKIFFVLILLMYLVILLGNGVLILVTILDSRLHTPMYFFLGNLSFLDICYTTSSVPLVLDGFLTPRKTISFSACAIQMFLSFAMGATECVLLGMMAFDRYVAICNPLRYPVVMSKAAYVTMAVSSWAIGGTASVVHTSLTIQLPFCGNNVVNHLA
;
A
#
# COMPACT_ATOMS: atom_id res chain seq x y z
N MET A 1 -2.15 -43.05 -32.78
CA MET A 1 -1.00 -42.26 -33.28
C MET A 1 -1.62 -41.09 -34.02
N GLU A 2 -1.50 -39.82 -33.66
CA GLU A 2 -0.55 -39.08 -32.81
C GLU A 2 -1.31 -38.01 -32.00
N LYS A 3 -0.90 -37.77 -30.75
CA LYS A 3 -1.34 -36.65 -29.92
C LYS A 3 -0.37 -35.49 -30.15
N ALA A 4 -0.83 -34.39 -30.75
CA ALA A 4 -0.04 -33.16 -30.82
C ALA A 4 -0.22 -32.37 -29.51
N ASN A 5 0.81 -32.41 -28.65
CA ASN A 5 0.95 -31.54 -27.48
C ASN A 5 1.24 -30.11 -27.94
N TRP A 6 0.25 -29.22 -27.86
CA TRP A 6 0.49 -27.78 -27.99
C TRP A 6 0.74 -27.18 -26.61
N SER A 7 1.97 -27.32 -26.12
CA SER A 7 2.47 -26.55 -24.97
C SER A 7 2.84 -25.15 -25.45
N PHE A 8 1.85 -24.29 -25.67
CA PHE A 8 2.11 -22.87 -25.88
C PHE A 8 2.63 -22.27 -24.55
N PRO A 9 3.82 -21.64 -24.52
CA PRO A 9 4.28 -20.92 -23.35
C PRO A 9 3.37 -19.71 -23.16
N VAL A 10 2.52 -19.73 -22.12
CA VAL A 10 1.55 -18.68 -21.82
C VAL A 10 2.31 -17.41 -21.41
N ALA A 11 2.53 -16.54 -22.39
CA ALA A 11 3.25 -15.28 -22.25
C ALA A 11 2.28 -14.13 -21.92
N GLY A 12 2.00 -13.94 -20.63
CA GLY A 12 1.61 -12.64 -20.09
C GLY A 12 0.14 -12.26 -20.02
N PHE A 13 -0.18 -11.49 -18.98
CA PHE A 13 -1.50 -11.00 -18.61
C PHE A 13 -1.78 -9.65 -19.30
N ILE A 14 -2.34 -9.67 -20.50
CA ILE A 14 -2.64 -8.42 -21.22
C ILE A 14 -3.96 -7.81 -20.70
N LEU A 15 -3.91 -6.65 -19.99
CA LEU A 15 -5.07 -5.76 -19.78
C LEU A 15 -5.62 -5.31 -21.16
N LEU A 16 -6.55 -6.10 -21.71
CA LEU A 16 -7.08 -5.94 -23.07
C LEU A 16 -8.09 -4.78 -23.19
N GLY A 17 -8.77 -4.42 -22.09
CA GLY A 17 -9.84 -3.40 -22.08
C GLY A 17 -9.38 -1.96 -22.32
N LEU A 18 -8.19 -1.58 -21.83
CA LEU A 18 -7.62 -0.25 -22.06
C LEU A 18 -6.86 -0.15 -23.40
N SER A 19 -6.34 -1.28 -23.89
CA SER A 19 -5.56 -1.35 -25.13
C SER A 19 -6.35 -0.98 -26.39
N ALA A 20 -7.70 -1.05 -26.34
CA ALA A 20 -8.57 -0.62 -27.43
C ALA A 20 -8.65 0.91 -27.59
N TYR A 21 -8.26 1.68 -26.56
CA TYR A 21 -8.36 3.14 -26.52
C TYR A 21 -7.03 3.78 -26.09
N PRO A 22 -6.06 3.94 -27.01
CA PRO A 22 -4.72 4.47 -26.71
C PRO A 22 -4.73 5.92 -26.20
N ARG A 23 -5.84 6.65 -26.41
CA ARG A 23 -6.04 8.00 -25.87
C ARG A 23 -6.37 7.96 -24.37
N LEU A 24 -7.15 6.97 -23.94
CA LEU A 24 -7.59 6.81 -22.55
C LEU A 24 -6.41 6.35 -21.67
N GLU A 25 -5.60 5.42 -22.17
CA GLU A 25 -4.37 4.94 -21.52
C GLU A 25 -3.39 6.08 -21.24
N LYS A 26 -3.17 6.98 -22.21
CA LYS A 26 -2.34 8.17 -22.01
C LYS A 26 -2.90 9.13 -20.96
N ILE A 27 -4.22 9.31 -20.92
CA ILE A 27 -4.87 10.15 -19.90
C ILE A 27 -4.67 9.56 -18.51
N PHE A 28 -4.89 8.26 -18.34
CA PHE A 28 -4.67 7.57 -17.06
C PHE A 28 -3.19 7.62 -16.64
N PHE A 29 -2.26 7.41 -17.57
CA PHE A 29 -0.83 7.52 -17.30
C PHE A 29 -0.47 8.89 -16.71
N VAL A 30 -0.90 9.98 -17.38
CA VAL A 30 -0.61 11.35 -16.92
C VAL A 30 -1.28 11.63 -15.58
N LEU A 31 -2.52 11.21 -15.38
CA LEU A 31 -3.26 11.44 -14.14
C LEU A 31 -2.64 10.70 -12.96
N ILE A 32 -2.27 9.43 -13.15
CA ILE A 32 -1.62 8.61 -12.11
C ILE A 32 -0.24 9.17 -11.79
N LEU A 33 0.54 9.59 -12.79
CA LEU A 33 1.84 10.21 -12.59
C LEU A 33 1.73 11.52 -11.79
N LEU A 34 0.75 12.37 -12.11
CA LEU A 34 0.52 13.62 -11.39
C LEU A 34 0.14 13.34 -9.92
N MET A 35 -0.80 12.42 -9.70
CA MET A 35 -1.19 12.01 -8.35
C MET A 35 -0.01 11.46 -7.56
N TYR A 36 0.84 10.64 -8.18
CA TYR A 36 2.05 10.11 -7.55
C TYR A 36 3.01 11.21 -7.07
N LEU A 37 3.28 12.20 -7.93
CA LEU A 37 4.14 13.34 -7.58
C LEU A 37 3.54 14.17 -6.45
N VAL A 38 2.23 14.41 -6.48
CA VAL A 38 1.52 15.14 -5.41
C VAL A 38 1.60 14.38 -4.08
N ILE A 39 1.41 13.06 -4.09
CA ILE A 39 1.50 12.23 -2.88
C ILE A 39 2.92 12.24 -2.32
N LEU A 40 3.93 12.07 -3.17
CA LEU A 40 5.34 12.13 -2.76
C LEU A 40 5.70 13.48 -2.14
N LEU A 41 5.33 14.58 -2.80
CA LEU A 41 5.61 15.92 -2.32
C LEU A 41 4.84 16.22 -1.03
N GLY A 42 3.55 15.92 -0.99
CA GLY A 42 2.70 16.18 0.18
C GLY A 42 3.17 15.42 1.41
N ASN A 43 3.32 14.09 1.29
CA ASN A 43 3.77 13.25 2.40
C ASN A 43 5.23 13.50 2.76
N GLY A 44 6.10 13.82 1.79
CA GLY A 44 7.49 14.20 2.04
C GLY A 44 7.60 15.50 2.84
N VAL A 45 6.79 16.51 2.50
CA VAL A 45 6.70 17.76 3.26
C VAL A 45 6.17 17.51 4.67
N LEU A 46 5.14 16.67 4.85
CA LEU A 46 4.60 16.33 6.18
C LEU A 46 5.67 15.67 7.06
N ILE A 47 6.43 14.72 6.54
CA ILE A 47 7.55 14.09 7.26
C ILE A 47 8.60 15.14 7.62
N LEU A 48 9.00 15.99 6.67
CA LEU A 48 10.02 17.01 6.88
C LEU A 48 9.61 18.02 7.96
N VAL A 49 8.38 18.52 7.90
CA VAL A 49 7.82 19.46 8.88
C VAL A 49 7.75 18.82 10.26
N THR A 50 7.36 17.54 10.35
CA THR A 50 7.28 16.80 11.62
C THR A 50 8.66 16.61 12.27
N ILE A 51 9.73 16.49 11.47
CA ILE A 51 11.11 16.35 11.98
C ILE A 51 11.74 17.70 12.34
N LEU A 52 11.52 18.74 11.52
CA LEU A 52 12.16 20.03 11.67
C LEU A 52 11.52 20.89 12.78
N ASP A 53 10.20 20.83 12.94
CA ASP A 53 9.51 21.66 13.92
C ASP A 53 9.29 20.91 15.23
N SER A 54 10.14 21.22 16.21
CA SER A 54 10.05 20.64 17.55
C SER A 54 8.75 20.96 18.29
N ARG A 55 8.02 22.02 17.89
CA ARG A 55 6.71 22.38 18.46
C ARG A 55 5.58 21.50 17.92
N LEU A 56 5.81 20.79 16.83
CA LEU A 56 4.90 19.78 16.28
C LEU A 56 5.16 18.38 16.85
N HIS A 57 6.04 18.19 17.85
CA HIS A 57 6.20 16.90 18.54
C HIS A 57 5.01 16.53 19.46
N THR A 58 3.79 16.62 18.93
CA THR A 58 2.61 16.03 19.54
C THR A 58 2.44 14.58 19.04
N PRO A 59 1.80 13.70 19.83
CA PRO A 59 1.55 12.32 19.43
C PRO A 59 0.85 12.20 18.07
N MET A 60 -0.07 13.14 17.77
CA MET A 60 -0.81 13.19 16.51
C MET A 60 0.12 13.36 15.30
N TYR A 61 1.04 14.32 15.32
CA TYR A 61 1.98 14.52 14.19
C TYR A 61 2.98 13.37 14.06
N PHE A 62 3.37 12.73 15.17
CA PHE A 62 4.19 11.53 15.12
C PHE A 62 3.47 10.39 14.38
N PHE A 63 2.18 10.16 14.67
CA PHE A 63 1.38 9.19 13.91
C PHE A 63 1.22 9.62 12.45
N LEU A 64 1.01 10.91 12.18
CA LEU A 64 0.88 11.44 10.83
C LEU A 64 2.16 11.22 10.01
N GLY A 65 3.34 11.39 10.60
CA GLY A 65 4.62 11.08 9.95
C GLY A 65 4.78 9.60 9.60
N ASN A 66 4.31 8.69 10.47
CA ASN A 66 4.29 7.25 10.16
C ASN A 66 3.31 6.93 9.02
N LEU A 67 2.13 7.57 9.02
CA LEU A 67 1.14 7.42 7.95
C LEU A 67 1.68 7.96 6.61
N SER A 68 2.30 9.13 6.61
CA SER A 68 2.93 9.71 5.42
C SER A 68 4.07 8.83 4.88
N PHE A 69 4.84 8.19 5.75
CA PHE A 69 5.86 7.24 5.34
C PHE A 69 5.24 5.99 4.68
N LEU A 70 4.17 5.45 5.27
CA LEU A 70 3.42 4.34 4.69
C LEU A 70 2.86 4.68 3.30
N ASP A 71 2.25 5.86 3.14
CA ASP A 71 1.71 6.31 1.85
C ASP A 71 2.78 6.38 0.76
N ILE A 72 3.97 6.90 1.09
CA ILE A 72 5.09 6.97 0.15
C ILE A 72 5.56 5.56 -0.21
N CYS A 73 5.71 4.67 0.77
CA CYS A 73 6.09 3.29 0.53
C CYS A 73 5.06 2.57 -0.35
N TYR A 74 3.77 2.73 -0.06
CA TYR A 74 2.67 2.08 -0.76
C TYR A 74 2.53 2.54 -2.20
N THR A 75 2.59 3.86 -2.40
CA THR A 75 2.53 4.42 -3.75
C THR A 75 3.80 4.07 -4.54
N THR A 76 4.98 4.10 -3.94
CA THR A 76 6.22 3.76 -4.63
C THR A 76 6.33 2.26 -4.96
N SER A 77 5.73 1.36 -4.18
CA SER A 77 5.71 -0.07 -4.53
C SER A 77 4.71 -0.40 -5.64
N SER A 78 3.58 0.31 -5.69
CA SER A 78 2.45 -0.06 -6.57
C SER A 78 2.41 0.77 -7.86
N VAL A 79 2.64 2.08 -7.78
CA VAL A 79 2.44 3.01 -8.90
C VAL A 79 3.44 2.81 -10.04
N PRO A 80 4.75 2.60 -9.80
CA PRO A 80 5.69 2.32 -10.89
C PRO A 80 5.32 1.07 -11.69
N LEU A 81 4.79 0.05 -11.02
CA LEU A 81 4.36 -1.19 -11.66
C LEU A 81 3.13 -0.98 -12.55
N VAL A 82 2.19 -0.16 -12.09
CA VAL A 82 1.01 0.23 -12.87
C VAL A 82 1.40 1.10 -14.07
N LEU A 83 2.33 2.05 -13.88
CA LEU A 83 2.85 2.92 -14.94
C LEU A 83 3.61 2.13 -16.01
N ASP A 84 4.48 1.19 -15.62
CA ASP A 84 5.17 0.28 -16.56
C ASP A 84 4.17 -0.55 -17.37
N GLY A 85 3.06 -0.97 -16.75
CA GLY A 85 1.96 -1.66 -17.40
C GLY A 85 1.24 -0.86 -18.50
N PHE A 86 1.37 0.48 -18.53
CA PHE A 86 0.87 1.34 -19.61
C PHE A 86 1.92 1.62 -20.70
N LEU A 87 3.21 1.48 -20.40
CA LEU A 87 4.31 1.73 -21.33
C LEU A 87 4.66 0.49 -22.16
N THR A 88 4.50 -0.70 -21.57
CA THR A 88 4.99 -1.95 -22.17
C THR A 88 3.84 -2.86 -22.66
N PRO A 89 3.81 -3.25 -23.95
CA PRO A 89 2.75 -4.10 -24.50
C PRO A 89 2.80 -5.56 -23.99
N ARG A 90 3.91 -6.01 -23.39
CA ARG A 90 4.04 -7.32 -22.73
C ARG A 90 3.88 -7.19 -21.22
N LYS A 91 2.65 -7.45 -20.76
CA LYS A 91 2.22 -7.30 -19.38
C LYS A 91 2.46 -8.58 -18.56
N THR A 92 3.73 -8.89 -18.25
CA THR A 92 4.09 -10.07 -17.44
C THR A 92 4.64 -9.64 -16.07
N ILE A 93 3.79 -9.67 -15.04
CA ILE A 93 4.24 -9.60 -13.65
C ILE A 93 4.70 -11.02 -13.24
N SER A 94 5.87 -11.15 -12.63
CA SER A 94 6.32 -12.44 -12.10
C SER A 94 5.50 -12.84 -10.88
N PHE A 95 5.34 -14.15 -10.65
CA PHE A 95 4.65 -14.64 -9.45
C PHE A 95 5.28 -14.10 -8.16
N SER A 96 6.61 -14.00 -8.11
CA SER A 96 7.33 -13.41 -6.97
C SER A 96 7.05 -11.92 -6.79
N ALA A 97 7.00 -11.13 -7.86
CA ALA A 97 6.65 -9.72 -7.78
C ALA A 97 5.21 -9.51 -7.31
N CYS A 98 4.27 -10.34 -7.80
CA CYS A 98 2.87 -10.33 -7.35
C CYS A 98 2.76 -10.68 -5.85
N ALA A 99 3.45 -11.74 -5.40
CA ALA A 99 3.44 -12.13 -3.99
C ALA A 99 4.01 -11.04 -3.08
N ILE A 100 5.12 -10.41 -3.49
CA ILE A 100 5.74 -9.28 -2.75
C ILE A 100 4.80 -8.07 -2.74
N GLN A 101 4.19 -7.71 -3.87
CA GLN A 101 3.25 -6.60 -3.94
C GLN A 101 2.03 -6.85 -3.04
N MET A 102 1.48 -8.06 -3.07
CA MET A 102 0.35 -8.42 -2.23
C MET A 102 0.70 -8.33 -0.74
N PHE A 103 1.86 -8.85 -0.35
CA PHE A 103 2.38 -8.74 1.01
C PHE A 103 2.56 -7.28 1.45
N LEU A 104 3.18 -6.46 0.61
CA LEU A 104 3.40 -5.05 0.90
C LEU A 104 2.08 -4.29 1.03
N SER A 105 1.11 -4.53 0.14
CA SER A 105 -0.21 -3.91 0.20
C SER A 105 -0.96 -4.28 1.46
N PHE A 106 -1.00 -5.56 1.85
CA PHE A 106 -1.66 -5.98 3.09
C PHE A 106 -0.96 -5.43 4.32
N ALA A 107 0.39 -5.40 4.34
CA ALA A 107 1.15 -4.88 5.47
C ALA A 107 0.87 -3.40 5.68
N MET A 108 0.90 -2.62 4.59
CA MET A 108 0.69 -1.18 4.66
C MET A 108 -0.75 -0.83 4.99
N GLY A 109 -1.74 -1.48 4.36
CA GLY A 109 -3.16 -1.24 4.64
C GLY A 109 -3.56 -1.62 6.08
N ALA A 110 -3.06 -2.75 6.59
CA ALA A 110 -3.31 -3.13 7.98
C ALA A 110 -2.67 -2.15 8.97
N THR A 111 -1.43 -1.71 8.69
CA THR A 111 -0.75 -0.71 9.54
C THR A 111 -1.46 0.64 9.52
N GLU A 112 -1.91 1.10 8.34
CA GLU A 112 -2.70 2.32 8.15
C GLU A 112 -3.97 2.28 9.02
N CYS A 113 -4.75 1.20 8.94
CA CYS A 113 -5.98 1.05 9.71
C CYS A 113 -5.74 1.15 11.22
N VAL A 114 -4.69 0.49 11.73
CA VAL A 114 -4.35 0.56 13.15
C VAL A 114 -3.88 1.96 13.52
N LEU A 115 -3.03 2.61 12.71
CA LEU A 115 -2.56 3.97 12.95
C LEU A 115 -3.71 4.99 12.97
N LEU A 116 -4.66 4.91 12.04
CA LEU A 116 -5.86 5.74 12.05
C LEU A 116 -6.69 5.52 13.32
N GLY A 117 -6.81 4.27 13.78
CA GLY A 117 -7.40 3.93 15.07
C GLY A 117 -6.67 4.58 16.25
N MET A 118 -5.34 4.56 16.26
CA MET A 118 -4.53 5.19 17.32
C MET A 118 -4.66 6.73 17.31
N MET A 119 -4.76 7.35 16.13
CA MET A 119 -5.03 8.78 16.00
C MET A 119 -6.43 9.14 16.53
N ALA A 120 -7.44 8.34 16.21
CA ALA A 120 -8.79 8.52 16.75
C ALA A 120 -8.79 8.37 18.28
N PHE A 121 -8.04 7.40 18.80
CA PHE A 121 -7.86 7.22 20.25
C PHE A 121 -7.15 8.42 20.91
N ASP A 122 -6.09 8.95 20.31
CA ASP A 122 -5.42 10.17 20.79
C ASP A 122 -6.39 11.35 20.89
N ARG A 123 -7.18 11.60 19.84
CA ARG A 123 -8.20 12.67 19.85
C ARG A 123 -9.28 12.42 20.89
N TYR A 124 -9.72 11.16 21.06
CA TYR A 124 -10.68 10.78 22.09
C TYR A 124 -10.18 11.08 23.51
N VAL A 125 -8.96 10.66 23.85
CA VAL A 125 -8.39 10.89 25.19
C VAL A 125 -8.16 12.38 25.44
N ALA A 126 -7.74 13.13 24.42
CA ALA A 126 -7.54 14.57 24.52
C ALA A 126 -8.85 15.32 24.85
N ILE A 127 -9.99 14.89 24.27
CA ILE A 127 -11.30 15.53 24.47
C ILE A 127 -11.97 15.05 25.76
N CYS A 128 -12.06 13.72 25.96
CA CYS A 128 -12.83 13.14 27.05
C CYS A 128 -12.07 13.14 28.39
N ASN A 129 -10.74 13.17 28.39
CA ASN A 129 -9.92 13.05 29.59
C ASN A 129 -8.68 13.99 29.58
N PRO A 130 -8.86 15.31 29.45
CA PRO A 130 -7.75 16.26 29.27
C PRO A 130 -6.71 16.24 30.41
N LEU A 131 -7.15 16.04 31.66
CA LEU A 131 -6.26 15.98 32.83
C LEU A 131 -5.36 14.72 32.84
N ARG A 132 -5.80 13.63 32.23
CA ARG A 132 -5.04 12.37 32.14
C ARG A 132 -4.27 12.21 30.84
N TYR A 133 -4.56 13.05 29.83
CA TYR A 133 -3.89 13.03 28.53
C TYR A 133 -2.35 12.95 28.58
N PRO A 134 -1.62 13.79 29.35
CA PRO A 134 -0.15 13.74 29.34
C PRO A 134 0.43 12.45 29.95
N VAL A 135 -0.34 11.76 30.79
CA VAL A 135 0.06 10.47 31.37
C VAL A 135 -0.22 9.33 30.39
N VAL A 136 -1.40 9.34 29.76
CA VAL A 136 -1.83 8.31 28.80
C VAL A 136 -1.06 8.40 27.48
N MET A 137 -0.89 9.61 26.93
CA MET A 137 -0.13 9.90 25.71
C MET A 137 1.30 10.39 26.02
N SER A 138 1.95 9.72 26.97
CA SER A 138 3.38 9.92 27.20
C SER A 138 4.21 9.46 25.99
N LYS A 139 5.45 9.95 25.88
CA LYS A 139 6.36 9.59 24.79
C LYS A 139 6.57 8.08 24.65
N ALA A 140 6.74 7.37 25.76
CA ALA A 140 6.88 5.93 25.75
C ALA A 140 5.61 5.24 25.21
N ALA A 141 4.43 5.74 25.60
CA ALA A 141 3.15 5.16 25.19
C ALA A 141 2.93 5.29 23.68
N TYR A 142 2.99 6.50 23.10
CA TYR A 142 2.69 6.67 21.67
C TYR A 142 3.74 6.02 20.76
N VAL A 143 5.01 5.95 21.19
CA VAL A 143 6.04 5.20 20.46
C VAL A 143 5.73 3.71 20.48
N THR A 144 5.35 3.17 21.64
CA THR A 144 4.96 1.75 21.76
C THR A 144 3.72 1.45 20.91
N MET A 145 2.75 2.36 20.88
CA MET A 145 1.56 2.27 20.02
C MET A 145 1.95 2.18 18.55
N ALA A 146 2.82 3.06 18.05
CA ALA A 146 3.28 3.00 16.66
C ALA A 146 4.03 1.70 16.34
N VAL A 147 4.96 1.28 17.21
CA VAL A 147 5.68 0.00 17.04
C VAL A 147 4.71 -1.18 17.00
N SER A 148 3.68 -1.16 17.85
CA SER A 148 2.64 -2.19 17.83
C SER A 148 1.82 -2.17 16.54
N SER A 149 1.52 -0.99 15.98
CA SER A 149 0.84 -0.88 14.68
C SER A 149 1.63 -1.54 13.57
N TRP A 150 2.94 -1.27 13.50
CA TRP A 150 3.84 -1.89 12.53
C TRP A 150 3.94 -3.41 12.71
N ALA A 151 4.03 -3.87 13.97
CA ALA A 151 4.08 -5.30 14.27
C ALA A 151 2.78 -6.02 13.89
N ILE A 152 1.63 -5.42 14.20
CA ILE A 152 0.30 -5.95 13.86
C ILE A 152 0.14 -6.00 12.34
N GLY A 153 0.46 -4.92 11.63
CA GLY A 153 0.36 -4.88 10.17
C GLY A 153 1.27 -5.90 9.48
N GLY A 154 2.51 -6.03 9.95
CA GLY A 154 3.45 -7.06 9.46
C GLY A 154 2.92 -8.48 9.70
N THR A 155 2.44 -8.77 10.90
CA THR A 155 1.91 -10.10 11.25
C THR A 155 0.65 -10.44 10.45
N ALA A 156 -0.29 -9.49 10.34
CA ALA A 156 -1.50 -9.65 9.54
C ALA A 156 -1.16 -9.92 8.07
N SER A 157 -0.17 -9.22 7.53
CA SER A 157 0.27 -9.46 6.15
C SER A 157 0.88 -10.83 5.94
N VAL A 158 1.69 -11.33 6.87
CA VAL A 158 2.24 -12.70 6.78
C VAL A 158 1.10 -13.71 6.76
N VAL A 159 0.11 -13.56 7.64
CA VAL A 159 -1.04 -14.49 7.73
C VAL A 159 -1.87 -14.44 6.45
N HIS A 160 -2.27 -13.25 6.00
CA HIS A 160 -3.07 -13.08 4.79
C HIS A 160 -2.32 -13.57 3.55
N THR A 161 -1.05 -13.20 3.39
CA THR A 161 -0.25 -13.61 2.24
C THR A 161 -0.03 -15.12 2.22
N SER A 162 0.28 -15.71 3.37
CA SER A 162 0.45 -17.17 3.48
C SER A 162 -0.83 -17.90 3.14
N LEU A 163 -1.98 -17.43 3.66
CA LEU A 163 -3.28 -18.02 3.35
C LEU A 163 -3.57 -17.94 1.85
N THR A 164 -3.33 -16.80 1.21
CA THR A 164 -3.57 -16.63 -0.23
C THR A 164 -2.63 -17.46 -1.10
N ILE A 165 -1.36 -17.64 -0.71
CA ILE A 165 -0.42 -18.49 -1.46
C ILE A 165 -0.74 -19.98 -1.29
N GLN A 166 -1.27 -20.38 -0.14
CA GLN A 166 -1.64 -21.77 0.16
C GLN A 166 -2.99 -22.18 -0.46
N LEU A 167 -3.81 -21.22 -0.89
CA LEU A 167 -5.03 -21.53 -1.64
C LEU A 167 -4.63 -22.16 -2.99
N PRO A 168 -5.21 -23.31 -3.36
CA PRO A 168 -4.91 -23.92 -4.64
C PRO A 168 -5.35 -22.97 -5.76
N PHE A 169 -4.38 -22.36 -6.45
CA PHE A 169 -4.62 -21.65 -7.69
C PHE A 169 -5.09 -22.68 -8.73
N CYS A 170 -6.41 -22.84 -8.84
CA CYS A 170 -7.04 -23.80 -9.73
C CYS A 170 -7.26 -23.15 -11.10
N GLY A 171 -6.49 -23.57 -12.10
CA GLY A 171 -6.73 -23.21 -13.50
C GLY A 171 -6.03 -21.93 -13.97
N ASN A 172 -5.80 -21.87 -15.29
CA ASN A 172 -5.02 -20.87 -16.02
C ASN A 172 -5.20 -19.46 -15.46
N ASN A 173 -4.26 -19.02 -14.61
CA ASN A 173 -3.73 -17.67 -14.43
C ASN A 173 -4.40 -16.57 -15.30
N VAL A 174 -5.70 -16.32 -15.13
CA VAL A 174 -6.49 -15.35 -15.87
C VAL A 174 -7.51 -14.81 -14.88
N VAL A 175 -7.24 -13.63 -14.35
CA VAL A 175 -8.16 -12.91 -13.48
C VAL A 175 -9.04 -12.04 -14.37
N ASN A 176 -10.27 -12.50 -14.63
CA ASN A 176 -11.29 -11.67 -15.27
C ASN A 176 -11.84 -10.67 -14.25
N HIS A 177 -11.42 -9.40 -14.36
CA HIS A 177 -11.90 -8.31 -13.51
C HIS A 177 -13.23 -7.68 -13.95
N LEU A 178 -13.92 -8.30 -14.92
CA LEU A 178 -15.23 -7.86 -15.38
C LEU A 178 -16.13 -9.09 -15.51
N ALA A 179 -17.01 -9.26 -14.53
CA ALA A 179 -18.30 -9.90 -14.70
C ALA A 179 -19.35 -8.78 -14.78
#